data_AF-W2TVT9-F1
#
_entry.id   AF-W2TVT9-F1
#
_cell.length_a   1.000
_cell.length_b   1.000
_cell.length_c   1.000
_cell.angle_alpha   90.00
_cell.angle_beta   90.00
_cell.angle_gamma   90.00
#
_symmetry.space_group_name_H-M   'P 1'
#
loop_
_entity.id
_entity.type
_entity.pdbx_description
1 polymer ?
#
loop_
_entity_poly.entity_id
_entity_poly.type
_entity_poly.pdbx_seq_one_letter_code
_entity_poly.pdbx_strand_id
1 'polypeptide(L)'
;MGDMKMGDAHLISIVKSTEDDEMQPSTSSEVEEAVVLFVAQSSKHRDEIRPIILELCFTRIGEYARHNNVNVHMARIGYGTSLNWYTVERLIKKCISDHGVPTYIYYFARPQRPQQPLSPQPTPRPP
;
A
#
# COMPACT_ATOMS: atom_id res chain seq x y z
N MET A 1 -24.74 9.29 5.15
CA MET A 1 -23.31 8.96 5.09
C MET A 1 -23.16 7.65 5.86
N GLY A 2 -22.94 6.53 5.17
CA GLY A 2 -22.86 5.23 5.84
C GLY A 2 -21.55 5.11 6.62
N ASP A 3 -21.60 4.60 7.84
CA ASP A 3 -20.40 4.35 8.64
C ASP A 3 -19.43 3.44 7.87
N MET A 4 -18.17 3.85 7.72
CA MET A 4 -17.11 3.01 7.14
C MET A 4 -16.83 1.84 8.10
N LYS A 5 -16.98 0.59 7.64
CA LYS A 5 -16.80 -0.59 8.47
C LYS A 5 -15.49 -1.29 8.15
N MET A 6 -14.94 -1.97 9.16
CA MET A 6 -13.73 -2.78 8.98
C MET A 6 -13.95 -3.84 7.90
N GLY A 7 -13.03 -3.88 6.94
CA GLY A 7 -13.06 -4.77 5.79
C GLY A 7 -13.73 -4.17 4.55
N ASP A 8 -14.27 -2.95 4.64
CA ASP A 8 -14.78 -2.23 3.48
C ASP A 8 -13.67 -1.89 2.47
N ALA A 9 -14.04 -1.97 1.19
CA ALA A 9 -13.20 -1.64 0.05
C ALA A 9 -14.00 -0.70 -0.86
N HIS A 10 -13.54 0.54 -0.98
CA HIS A 10 -14.22 1.57 -1.75
C HIS A 10 -13.42 1.91 -3.00
N LEU A 11 -14.00 1.71 -4.17
CA LEU A 11 -13.43 2.15 -5.44
C LEU A 11 -13.69 3.65 -5.62
N ILE A 12 -12.64 4.39 -5.95
CA ILE A 12 -12.65 5.82 -6.19
C ILE A 12 -12.08 6.03 -7.60
N SER A 13 -12.95 6.30 -8.57
CA SER A 13 -12.55 6.58 -9.94
C SER A 13 -11.86 7.94 -10.02
N ILE A 14 -10.70 8.01 -10.68
CA ILE A 14 -10.01 9.28 -10.93
C ILE A 14 -10.56 9.83 -12.24
N VAL A 15 -11.40 10.86 -12.15
CA VAL A 15 -11.81 11.62 -13.34
C VAL A 15 -10.61 12.51 -13.72
N LYS A 16 -9.99 12.26 -14.88
CA LYS A 16 -9.01 13.19 -15.44
C LYS A 16 -9.76 14.45 -15.88
N SER A 17 -9.81 15.46 -15.01
CA SER A 17 -10.23 16.81 -15.40
C SER A 17 -9.22 17.32 -16.43
N THR A 18 -9.69 17.54 -17.65
CA THR A 18 -8.90 18.17 -18.71
C THR A 18 -8.78 19.66 -18.41
N GLU A 19 -7.93 20.04 -17.47
CA GLU A 19 -7.53 21.43 -17.28
C GLU A 19 -6.01 21.50 -17.10
N ASP A 20 -5.39 22.22 -18.01
CA ASP A 20 -3.96 22.44 -18.18
C ASP A 20 -3.30 23.00 -16.90
N ASP A 21 -2.26 22.34 -16.38
CA ASP A 21 -1.01 23.02 -16.01
C ASP A 21 0.15 22.06 -15.64
N GLU A 22 1.31 22.36 -16.22
CA GLU A 22 2.70 22.07 -15.83
C GLU A 22 3.20 20.64 -15.50
N MET A 23 3.95 20.10 -16.47
CA MET A 23 5.26 19.42 -16.31
C MET A 23 5.37 18.24 -15.33
N GLN A 24 4.67 17.15 -15.62
CA GLN A 24 5.15 15.79 -15.35
C GLN A 24 5.13 15.03 -16.68
N PRO A 25 6.14 14.20 -17.01
CA PRO A 25 6.09 13.39 -18.22
C PRO A 25 4.96 12.36 -18.04
N SER A 26 3.78 12.71 -18.54
CA SER A 26 2.64 11.83 -18.64
C SER A 26 3.07 10.65 -19.48
N THR A 27 3.17 9.47 -18.86
CA THR A 27 3.26 8.21 -19.59
C THR A 27 1.95 8.05 -20.33
N SER A 28 1.92 8.62 -21.53
CA SER A 28 0.81 8.65 -22.46
C SER A 28 0.36 7.24 -22.80
N SER A 29 -0.67 6.80 -22.10
CA SER A 29 -1.73 5.93 -22.64
C SER A 29 -3.01 6.30 -21.89
N GLU A 30 -4.15 6.19 -22.54
CA GLU A 30 -5.50 6.40 -21.98
C GLU A 30 -5.82 5.32 -20.94
N VAL A 31 -5.00 5.20 -19.88
CA VAL A 31 -5.22 4.24 -18.82
C VAL A 31 -6.26 4.83 -17.88
N GLU A 32 -7.39 4.14 -17.78
CA GLU A 32 -8.37 4.39 -16.75
C GLU A 32 -7.79 3.91 -15.41
N GLU A 33 -7.54 4.86 -14.53
CA GLU A 33 -6.97 4.60 -13.21
C GLU A 33 -8.01 4.86 -12.12
N ALA A 34 -8.06 3.95 -11.16
CA ALA A 34 -8.90 4.07 -9.99
C ALA A 34 -8.10 3.70 -8.74
N VAL A 35 -8.44 4.30 -7.62
CA VAL A 35 -7.84 4.01 -6.32
C VAL A 35 -8.85 3.25 -5.48
N VAL A 36 -8.37 2.28 -4.72
CA VAL A 36 -9.19 1.52 -3.78
C VAL A 36 -8.78 1.85 -2.36
N LEU A 37 -9.73 2.30 -1.54
CA LEU A 37 -9.55 2.53 -0.13
C LEU A 37 -9.99 1.30 0.66
N PHE A 38 -9.04 0.66 1.35
CA PHE A 38 -9.32 -0.42 2.30
C PHE A 38 -9.46 0.11 3.72
N VAL A 39 -10.54 -0.27 4.39
CA VAL A 39 -10.78 0.00 5.81
C VAL A 39 -10.26 -1.17 6.64
N ALA A 40 -8.94 -1.30 6.73
CA ALA A 40 -8.29 -2.44 7.37
C ALA A 40 -7.74 -2.17 8.77
N GLN A 41 -7.81 -0.92 9.23
CA GLN A 41 -7.22 -0.47 10.48
C GLN A 41 -8.14 0.50 11.23
N SER A 42 -8.14 0.42 12.55
CA SER A 42 -8.87 1.33 13.42
C SER A 42 -7.98 2.47 13.90
N SER A 43 -8.54 3.68 14.02
CA SER A 43 -7.86 4.83 14.60
C SER A 43 -7.44 4.63 16.06
N LYS A 44 -8.12 3.72 16.77
CA LYS A 44 -7.83 3.36 18.18
C LYS A 44 -6.67 2.38 18.34
N HIS A 45 -6.38 1.58 17.30
CA HIS A 45 -5.35 0.54 17.30
C HIS A 45 -4.56 0.63 15.99
N ARG A 46 -3.71 1.66 15.88
CA ARG A 46 -2.96 2.00 14.64
C ARG A 46 -1.76 1.10 14.37
N ASP A 47 -1.43 0.23 15.31
CA ASP A 47 -0.37 -0.76 15.22
C ASP A 47 -0.90 -2.14 14.81
N GLU A 48 -2.22 -2.35 14.90
CA GLU A 48 -2.87 -3.62 14.58
C GLU A 48 -3.55 -3.57 13.20
N ILE A 49 -3.26 -4.58 12.38
CA ILE A 49 -4.03 -4.91 11.18
C ILE A 49 -4.30 -6.40 11.23
N ARG A 50 -5.58 -6.78 11.31
CA ARG A 50 -5.96 -8.19 11.42
C ARG A 50 -5.91 -8.87 10.04
N PRO A 51 -5.25 -10.03 9.89
CA PRO A 51 -5.18 -10.75 8.63
C PRO A 51 -6.55 -11.05 8.00
N ILE A 52 -7.55 -11.40 8.82
CA ILE A 52 -8.92 -11.67 8.35
C ILE A 52 -9.59 -10.46 7.67
N ILE A 53 -9.27 -9.24 8.13
CA ILE A 53 -9.83 -8.02 7.54
C ILE A 53 -9.15 -7.74 6.20
N LEU A 54 -7.82 -7.94 6.11
CA LEU A 54 -7.11 -7.84 4.85
C LEU A 54 -7.55 -8.89 3.84
N GLU A 55 -7.82 -10.11 4.28
CA GLU A 55 -8.35 -11.16 3.42
C GLU A 55 -9.69 -10.76 2.79
N LEU A 56 -10.58 -10.13 3.56
CA LEU A 56 -11.85 -9.62 3.02
C LEU A 56 -11.62 -8.52 1.96
N CYS A 57 -10.74 -7.57 2.26
CA CYS A 57 -10.36 -6.50 1.33
C CYS A 57 -9.74 -7.06 0.03
N PHE A 58 -8.79 -7.99 0.17
CA PHE A 58 -8.10 -8.60 -0.96
C PHE A 58 -9.01 -9.48 -1.81
N THR A 59 -9.96 -10.19 -1.19
CA THR A 59 -10.98 -10.95 -1.93
C THR A 59 -11.83 -10.02 -2.78
N ARG A 60 -12.28 -8.90 -2.21
CA ARG A 60 -13.10 -7.90 -2.94
C ARG A 60 -12.36 -7.30 -4.14
N ILE A 61 -11.11 -6.86 -3.96
CA ILE A 61 -10.34 -6.32 -5.08
C ILE A 61 -9.94 -7.39 -6.09
N GLY A 62 -9.65 -8.62 -5.65
CA GLY A 62 -9.31 -9.73 -6.53
C GLY A 62 -10.48 -10.09 -7.45
N GLU A 63 -11.69 -10.18 -6.91
CA GLU A 63 -12.92 -10.39 -7.69
C GLU A 63 -13.18 -9.23 -8.65
N TYR A 64 -13.10 -7.99 -8.17
CA TYR A 64 -13.28 -6.81 -9.01
C TYR A 64 -12.26 -6.77 -10.16
N ALA A 65 -10.98 -6.97 -9.85
CA ALA A 65 -9.91 -6.90 -10.83
C ALA A 65 -10.03 -7.99 -11.89
N ARG A 66 -10.37 -9.21 -11.48
CA ARG A 66 -10.65 -10.33 -12.39
C ARG A 66 -11.83 -10.05 -13.31
N HIS A 67 -12.93 -9.50 -12.80
CA HIS A 67 -14.12 -9.22 -13.61
C HIS A 67 -13.91 -8.06 -14.61
N ASN A 68 -13.07 -7.09 -14.25
CA ASN A 68 -12.83 -5.90 -15.09
C ASN A 68 -11.53 -6.00 -15.92
N ASN A 69 -10.80 -7.11 -15.84
CA ASN A 69 -9.50 -7.32 -16.49
C ASN A 69 -8.49 -6.20 -16.20
N VAL A 70 -8.46 -5.72 -14.95
CA VAL A 70 -7.52 -4.67 -14.52
C VAL A 70 -6.38 -5.25 -13.69
N ASN A 71 -5.26 -4.54 -13.71
CA ASN A 71 -4.09 -4.88 -12.91
C ASN A 71 -4.20 -4.26 -11.52
N VAL A 72 -3.57 -4.89 -10.54
CA VAL A 72 -3.52 -4.36 -9.17
C VAL A 72 -2.13 -3.83 -8.86
N HIS A 73 -2.07 -2.56 -8.49
CA HIS A 73 -0.85 -1.85 -8.10
C HIS A 73 -0.97 -1.41 -6.65
N MET A 74 0.00 -1.76 -5.79
CA MET A 74 -0.06 -1.40 -4.38
C MET A 74 1.32 -1.20 -3.75
N ALA A 75 1.37 -0.38 -2.69
CA ALA A 75 2.53 -0.31 -1.83
C ALA A 75 2.61 -1.56 -0.93
N ARG A 76 3.83 -1.90 -0.48
CA ARG A 76 4.01 -2.93 0.54
C ARG A 76 3.26 -2.56 1.83
N ILE A 77 2.29 -3.38 2.22
CA ILE A 77 1.49 -3.22 3.45
C ILE A 77 2.22 -3.82 4.66
N GLY A 78 1.97 -3.26 5.85
CA GLY A 78 2.40 -3.84 7.13
C GLY A 78 3.65 -3.23 7.73
N TYR A 79 4.29 -2.27 7.06
CA TYR A 79 5.45 -1.56 7.61
C TYR A 79 5.07 -0.80 8.89
N GLY A 80 5.75 -1.06 10.00
CA GLY A 80 5.48 -0.40 11.29
C GLY A 80 4.20 -0.88 12.00
N THR A 81 3.67 -2.03 11.60
CA THR A 81 2.52 -2.69 12.25
C THR A 81 2.93 -4.07 12.78
N SER A 82 2.06 -4.73 13.55
CA SER A 82 2.28 -6.12 14.01
C SER A 82 2.18 -7.18 12.90
N LEU A 83 1.83 -6.79 11.68
CA LEU A 83 1.54 -7.70 10.58
C LEU A 83 2.80 -8.21 9.88
N ASN A 84 2.97 -9.52 9.83
CA ASN A 84 4.06 -10.15 9.07
C ASN A 84 3.79 -10.04 7.56
N TRP A 85 4.76 -9.49 6.83
CA TRP A 85 4.69 -9.38 5.37
C TRP A 85 4.43 -10.72 4.67
N TYR A 86 5.01 -11.83 5.17
CA TYR A 86 4.80 -13.15 4.57
C TYR A 86 3.32 -13.58 4.62
N THR A 87 2.61 -13.21 5.70
CA THR A 87 1.17 -13.44 5.80
C THR A 87 0.42 -12.62 4.75
N VAL A 88 0.82 -11.36 4.54
CA VAL A 88 0.23 -10.48 3.52
C VAL A 88 0.45 -11.05 2.12
N GLU A 89 1.67 -11.45 1.80
CA GLU A 89 2.02 -12.01 0.50
C GLU A 89 1.22 -13.28 0.19
N ARG A 90 1.05 -14.17 1.19
CA ARG A 90 0.17 -15.35 1.06
C ARG A 90 -1.28 -14.96 0.78
N LEU A 91 -1.79 -13.92 1.42
CA LEU A 91 -3.16 -13.45 1.18
C LEU A 91 -3.30 -12.80 -0.21
N ILE A 92 -2.32 -11.99 -0.64
CA ILE A 92 -2.29 -11.42 -2.00
C ILE A 92 -2.31 -12.54 -3.04
N LYS A 93 -1.44 -13.55 -2.86
CA LYS A 93 -1.39 -14.71 -3.74
C LYS A 93 -2.75 -15.42 -3.80
N LYS A 94 -3.29 -15.79 -2.64
CA LYS A 94 -4.57 -16.51 -2.52
C LYS A 94 -5.74 -15.75 -3.14
N CYS A 95 -5.88 -14.46 -2.85
CA CYS A 95 -7.08 -13.69 -3.19
C CYS A 95 -6.99 -12.99 -4.55
N ILE A 96 -5.78 -12.72 -5.06
CA ILE A 96 -5.58 -11.86 -6.24
C ILE A 96 -4.79 -12.62 -7.31
N SER A 97 -3.54 -12.97 -7.04
CA SER A 97 -2.63 -13.47 -8.08
C SER A 97 -2.97 -14.87 -8.58
N ASP A 98 -3.39 -15.78 -7.70
CA ASP A 98 -3.84 -17.14 -8.09
C ASP A 98 -5.13 -17.10 -8.93
N HIS A 99 -5.85 -15.98 -8.93
CA HIS A 99 -7.02 -15.73 -9.77
C HIS A 99 -6.68 -15.13 -11.14
N GLY A 100 -5.39 -15.07 -11.49
CA GLY A 100 -4.91 -14.59 -12.79
C GLY A 100 -4.81 -13.07 -12.91
N VAL A 101 -4.91 -12.32 -11.81
CA VAL A 101 -4.82 -10.86 -11.80
C VAL A 101 -3.35 -10.42 -11.67
N PRO A 102 -2.77 -9.70 -12.67
CA PRO A 102 -1.43 -9.16 -12.55
C PRO A 102 -1.32 -8.22 -11.35
N THR A 103 -0.38 -8.49 -10.47
CA THR A 103 -0.22 -7.77 -9.19
C THR A 103 1.19 -7.23 -9.05
N TYR A 104 1.33 -5.93 -8.79
CA TYR A 104 2.59 -5.23 -8.65
C TYR A 104 2.71 -4.60 -7.26
N ILE A 105 3.80 -4.92 -6.55
CA ILE A 105 4.05 -4.48 -5.18
C ILE A 105 5.28 -3.59 -5.15
N TYR A 106 5.13 -2.35 -4.68
CA TYR A 106 6.21 -1.38 -4.61
C TYR A 106 6.87 -1.35 -3.23
N TYR A 107 8.20 -1.46 -3.23
CA TYR A 107 9.05 -1.31 -2.05
C TYR A 107 9.63 0.11 -2.02
N PHE A 108 9.08 0.98 -1.18
CA PHE A 108 9.66 2.30 -0.98
C PHE A 108 10.75 2.23 0.10
N ALA A 109 11.99 2.52 -0.27
CA ALA A 109 13.08 2.70 0.69
C ALA A 109 13.01 4.12 1.27
N ARG A 110 12.97 4.27 2.60
CA ARG A 110 13.19 5.59 3.20
C ARG A 110 14.62 6.02 2.89
N PRO A 111 14.88 7.27 2.44
CA PRO A 111 16.24 7.76 2.33
C PRO A 111 16.94 7.57 3.68
N GLN A 112 18.08 6.90 3.67
CA GLN A 112 18.93 6.75 4.85
C GLN A 112 19.16 8.15 5.42
N ARG A 113 18.76 8.39 6.68
CA ARG A 113 19.17 9.60 7.38
C ARG A 113 20.70 9.56 7.40
N PRO A 114 21.43 10.56 6.88
CA PRO A 114 22.88 10.54 6.93
C PRO A 114 23.29 10.27 8.37
N GLN A 115 24.10 9.24 8.59
CA GLN A 115 24.61 8.94 9.92
C GLN A 115 25.32 10.21 10.40
N GLN A 116 24.88 10.76 11.54
CA GLN A 116 25.66 11.80 12.20
C GLN A 116 27.06 11.23 12.41
N PRO A 117 28.13 11.92 11.99
CA PRO A 117 29.48 11.45 12.27
C PRO A 117 29.60 11.24 13.78
N LEU A 118 30.09 10.06 14.17
CA LEU A 118 30.39 9.73 15.56
C LEU A 118 31.21 10.87 16.16
N SER A 119 30.68 11.53 17.20
CA SER A 119 31.43 12.52 17.97
C SER A 119 32.75 11.88 18.42
N PRO A 120 33.91 12.54 18.24
CA PRO A 120 35.18 11.98 18.70
C PRO A 120 35.09 11.75 20.22
N GLN A 121 35.37 10.51 20.66
CA GLN A 121 35.45 10.21 22.09
C GLN A 121 36.53 11.09 22.74
N PRO A 122 36.29 11.64 23.93
CA PRO A 122 37.33 12.34 24.67
C PRO A 122 38.44 11.35 25.01
N THR A 123 39.67 11.67 24.60
CA THR A 123 40.87 10.91 24.95
C THR A 123 41.04 10.88 26.47
N PRO A 124 41.41 9.72 27.06
CA PRO A 124 41.69 9.66 28.48
C PRO A 124 42.90 10.55 28.81
N ARG A 125 42.73 11.38 29.83
CA ARG A 125 43.76 12.31 30.32
C ARG A 125 44.90 11.47 30.92
N PRO A 126 46.17 11.71 30.55
CA PRO A 126 47.30 10.99 31.13
C PRO A 126 47.45 11.31 32.63
N PRO A 127 48.07 10.42 33.41
CA PRO A 127 48.24 10.54 34.87
C PRO A 127 49.14 11.72 35.27
#